data_AF-A0A9D1JQ96-F1
#
_entry.id   AF-A0A9D1JQ96-F1
#
_cell.length_a   1.000
_cell.length_b   1.000
_cell.length_c   1.000
_cell.angle_alpha   90.00
_cell.angle_beta   90.00
_cell.angle_gamma   90.00
#
_symmetry.space_group_name_H-M   'P 1'
#
loop_
_entity.id
_entity.type
_entity.pdbx_description
1 polymer ?
#
loop_
_entity_poly.entity_id
_entity_poly.type
_entity_poly.pdbx_seq_one_letter_code
_entity_poly.pdbx_strand_id
1 'polypeptide(L)'
;MSIKEEITLKKKIFLRSRNCGRIKEKERNSKPEFVGHEFFGRTVAEYKKWLIDNTREQLDFVLLDLIRLSQNQIVLCDCHLTVEEAEKFTEASRIVFLIKEPSNLVDDYCNRPDHQGFCAFINSASDIERAKALCNAALKSLNEKKYKDIKDSIYYWIERTPKSTVDETLEKVERHFGFVKNIS
;
A
#
# COMPACT_ATOMS: atom_id res chain seq x y z
N MET A 1 -11.36 15.27 20.43
CA MET A 1 -9.99 14.91 19.99
C MET A 1 -9.95 15.12 18.49
N SER A 2 -9.02 15.93 17.99
CA SER A 2 -8.96 16.30 16.58
C SER A 2 -8.34 15.16 15.77
N ILE A 3 -8.84 14.89 14.55
CA ILE A 3 -8.26 13.91 13.59
C ILE A 3 -6.74 14.13 13.43
N LYS A 4 -6.26 15.37 13.61
CA LYS A 4 -4.83 15.73 13.58
C LYS A 4 -3.99 15.08 14.70
N GLU A 5 -4.55 14.90 15.90
CA GLU A 5 -3.86 14.26 17.04
C GLU A 5 -3.78 12.74 16.85
N GLU A 6 -4.84 12.16 16.28
CA GLU A 6 -4.91 10.73 15.96
C GLU A 6 -3.95 10.33 14.82
N ILE A 7 -3.75 11.19 13.82
CA ILE A 7 -2.74 11.03 12.75
C ILE A 7 -1.31 10.98 13.33
N THR A 8 -1.04 11.70 14.42
CA THR A 8 0.28 11.73 15.07
C THR A 8 0.57 10.42 15.80
N LEU A 9 -0.45 9.80 16.40
CA LEU A 9 -0.34 8.45 16.98
C LEU A 9 -0.16 7.38 15.90
N LYS A 10 -0.85 7.52 14.75
CA LYS A 10 -0.74 6.62 13.58
C LYS A 10 0.66 6.61 12.97
N LYS A 11 1.38 7.74 12.99
CA LYS A 11 2.81 7.77 12.61
C LYS A 11 3.64 6.80 13.46
N LYS A 12 3.37 6.66 14.77
CA LYS A 12 4.14 5.80 15.68
C LYS A 12 3.95 4.30 15.41
N ILE A 13 2.74 3.86 15.09
CA ILE A 13 2.41 2.45 14.83
C ILE A 13 2.93 2.03 13.44
N PHE A 14 2.70 2.85 12.42
CA PHE A 14 3.22 2.61 11.07
C PHE A 14 4.76 2.65 11.01
N LEU A 15 5.41 3.51 11.81
CA LEU A 15 6.86 3.49 11.99
C LEU A 15 7.38 2.18 12.59
N ARG A 16 6.60 1.48 13.43
CA ARG A 16 7.01 0.22 14.05
C ARG A 16 6.96 -0.96 13.06
N SER A 17 5.91 -1.03 12.23
CA SER A 17 5.82 -2.01 11.14
C SER A 17 6.82 -1.74 10.01
N ARG A 18 7.00 -0.45 9.63
CA ARG A 18 8.13 -0.05 8.76
C ARG A 18 9.47 -0.41 9.39
N ASN A 19 9.66 -0.29 10.70
CA ASN A 19 10.91 -0.69 11.35
C ASN A 19 11.16 -2.21 11.25
N CYS A 20 10.14 -3.06 11.25
CA CYS A 20 10.32 -4.50 11.00
C CYS A 20 10.78 -4.77 9.55
N GLY A 21 10.16 -4.09 8.56
CA GLY A 21 10.62 -4.10 7.17
C GLY A 21 12.04 -3.52 7.00
N ARG A 22 12.35 -2.44 7.73
CA ARG A 22 13.61 -1.71 7.70
C ARG A 22 14.73 -2.42 8.47
N ILE A 23 14.41 -3.28 9.44
CA ILE A 23 15.33 -4.23 10.09
C ILE A 23 15.67 -5.35 9.10
N LYS A 24 14.67 -5.93 8.42
CA LYS A 24 14.88 -6.91 7.32
C LYS A 24 15.60 -6.32 6.10
N GLU A 25 15.55 -4.99 5.91
CA GLU A 25 16.27 -4.23 4.87
C GLU A 25 17.69 -3.84 5.31
N LYS A 26 17.90 -3.43 6.57
CA LYS A 26 19.23 -3.18 7.16
C LYS A 26 20.10 -4.44 7.22
N GLU A 27 19.53 -5.58 7.58
CA GLU A 27 20.22 -6.88 7.55
C GLU A 27 20.53 -7.37 6.12
N ARG A 28 19.90 -6.77 5.10
CA ARG A 28 20.14 -7.09 3.68
C ARG A 28 21.17 -6.17 3.03
N ASN A 29 21.16 -4.88 3.39
CA ASN A 29 22.14 -3.88 2.96
C ASN A 29 23.52 -4.05 3.63
N SER A 30 23.67 -5.00 4.57
CA SER A 30 24.96 -5.43 5.12
C SER A 30 25.63 -6.53 4.29
N LYS A 31 25.01 -7.00 3.18
CA LYS A 31 25.66 -7.84 2.17
C LYS A 31 26.18 -6.95 1.02
N PRO A 32 27.44 -7.13 0.57
CA PRO A 32 28.00 -6.29 -0.47
C PRO A 32 27.30 -6.57 -1.80
N GLU A 33 26.94 -5.48 -2.50
CA GLU A 33 26.43 -5.42 -3.89
C GLU A 33 25.15 -6.21 -4.23
N PHE A 34 23.98 -5.72 -3.77
CA PHE A 34 22.73 -5.95 -4.51
C PHE A 34 22.64 -4.95 -5.66
N VAL A 35 23.11 -5.34 -6.85
CA VAL A 35 23.07 -4.48 -8.06
C VAL A 35 21.67 -4.56 -8.69
N GLY A 36 21.09 -3.41 -9.09
CA GLY A 36 19.75 -3.36 -9.69
C GLY A 36 19.56 -4.34 -10.85
N HIS A 37 20.62 -4.62 -11.61
CA HIS A 37 20.62 -5.62 -12.68
C HIS A 37 20.19 -7.04 -12.23
N GLU A 38 20.70 -7.53 -11.10
CA GLU A 38 20.34 -8.87 -10.61
C GLU A 38 18.92 -8.92 -10.05
N PHE A 39 18.44 -7.78 -9.54
CA PHE A 39 17.09 -7.67 -9.01
C PHE A 39 16.02 -7.58 -10.10
N PHE A 40 16.25 -6.74 -11.11
CA PHE A 40 15.34 -6.51 -12.24
C PHE A 40 15.57 -7.46 -13.43
N GLY A 41 16.61 -8.30 -13.37
CA GLY A 41 16.86 -9.35 -14.37
C GLY A 41 15.95 -10.59 -14.24
N ARG A 42 15.13 -10.68 -13.18
CA ARG A 42 14.18 -11.77 -12.95
C ARG A 42 13.05 -11.77 -13.96
N THR A 43 12.41 -12.92 -14.15
CA THR A 43 11.13 -12.98 -14.88
C THR A 43 10.01 -12.31 -14.06
N VAL A 44 8.93 -11.91 -14.75
CA VAL A 44 7.72 -11.36 -14.12
C VAL A 44 7.13 -12.33 -13.08
N ALA A 45 7.13 -13.63 -13.37
CA ALA A 45 6.58 -14.66 -12.47
C ALA A 45 7.39 -14.79 -11.17
N GLU A 46 8.72 -14.80 -11.27
CA GLU A 46 9.62 -14.88 -10.11
C GLU A 46 9.49 -13.64 -9.23
N TYR A 47 9.44 -12.46 -9.84
CA TYR A 47 9.29 -11.21 -9.10
C TYR A 47 7.93 -11.13 -8.40
N LYS A 48 6.86 -11.56 -9.07
CA LYS A 48 5.51 -11.65 -8.48
C LYS A 48 5.46 -12.60 -7.29
N LYS A 49 6.06 -13.78 -7.40
CA LYS A 49 6.11 -14.76 -6.31
C LYS A 49 6.82 -14.20 -5.08
N TRP A 50 7.95 -13.54 -5.29
CA TRP A 50 8.71 -12.90 -4.21
C TRP A 50 7.90 -11.85 -3.46
N LEU A 51 7.11 -11.03 -4.17
CA LEU A 51 6.23 -10.03 -3.55
C LEU A 51 5.15 -10.68 -2.68
N ILE A 52 4.51 -11.75 -3.16
CA ILE A 52 3.44 -12.46 -2.45
C ILE A 52 3.95 -13.09 -1.16
N ASP A 53 5.08 -13.80 -1.24
CA ASP A 53 5.63 -14.52 -0.08
C ASP A 53 5.99 -13.56 1.06
N ASN A 54 6.39 -12.31 0.75
CA ASN A 54 6.70 -11.29 1.76
C ASN A 54 5.45 -10.64 2.40
N THR A 55 4.31 -10.62 1.72
CA THR A 55 3.08 -9.95 2.22
C THR A 55 2.33 -10.80 3.25
N ARG A 56 2.32 -12.13 3.13
CA ARG A 56 1.48 -13.02 3.94
C ARG A 56 1.81 -12.96 5.44
N GLU A 57 3.10 -12.91 5.80
CA GLU A 57 3.52 -12.85 7.22
C GLU A 57 3.12 -11.52 7.89
N GLN A 58 2.94 -10.45 7.11
CA GLN A 58 2.73 -9.11 7.68
C GLN A 58 1.28 -8.90 8.15
N LEU A 59 0.31 -9.52 7.49
CA LEU A 59 -1.10 -9.31 7.77
C LEU A 59 -1.50 -9.81 9.16
N ASP A 60 -1.03 -11.01 9.56
CA ASP A 60 -1.37 -11.61 10.85
C ASP A 60 -0.92 -10.73 12.04
N PHE A 61 0.29 -10.16 11.96
CA PHE A 61 0.77 -9.22 12.98
C PHE A 61 -0.03 -7.92 13.02
N VAL A 62 -0.40 -7.38 11.85
CA VAL A 62 -1.24 -6.18 11.77
C VAL A 62 -2.59 -6.44 12.42
N LEU A 63 -3.23 -7.59 12.17
CA LEU A 63 -4.52 -7.93 12.76
C LEU A 63 -4.44 -8.06 14.29
N LEU A 64 -3.39 -8.70 14.81
CA LEU A 64 -3.17 -8.81 16.26
C LEU A 64 -3.04 -7.43 16.93
N ASP A 65 -2.28 -6.52 16.31
CA ASP A 65 -2.14 -5.15 16.79
C ASP A 65 -3.48 -4.39 16.73
N LEU A 66 -4.26 -4.56 15.66
CA LEU A 66 -5.56 -3.92 15.53
C LEU A 66 -6.54 -4.40 16.60
N ILE A 67 -6.62 -5.72 16.85
CA ILE A 67 -7.45 -6.29 17.92
C ILE A 67 -7.05 -5.71 19.28
N ARG A 68 -5.75 -5.63 19.56
CA ARG A 68 -5.23 -5.10 20.83
C ARG A 68 -5.59 -3.62 21.01
N LEU A 69 -5.46 -2.83 19.95
CA LEU A 69 -5.75 -1.39 19.98
C LEU A 69 -7.25 -1.11 20.06
N SER A 70 -8.07 -1.88 19.33
CA SER A 70 -9.52 -1.68 19.24
C SER A 70 -10.27 -1.99 20.53
N GLN A 71 -9.63 -2.66 21.49
CA GLN A 71 -10.21 -2.93 22.81
C GLN A 71 -10.59 -1.65 23.57
N ASN A 72 -9.90 -0.53 23.31
CA ASN A 72 -10.04 0.69 24.12
C ASN A 72 -10.44 1.94 23.32
N GLN A 73 -10.45 1.85 21.98
CA GLN A 73 -10.73 3.00 21.11
C GLN A 73 -11.17 2.56 19.71
N ILE A 74 -11.80 3.47 18.98
CA ILE A 74 -12.00 3.30 17.53
C ILE A 74 -10.63 3.41 16.86
N VAL A 75 -10.32 2.44 16.00
CA VAL A 75 -9.05 2.40 15.25
C VAL A 75 -9.38 2.54 13.76
N LEU A 76 -8.93 3.64 13.16
CA LEU A 76 -8.86 3.76 11.71
C LEU A 76 -7.44 3.43 11.25
N CYS A 77 -7.32 2.43 10.39
CA CYS A 77 -6.05 1.92 9.90
C CYS A 77 -6.00 1.90 8.36
N ASP A 78 -4.78 1.96 7.83
CA ASP A 78 -4.50 1.78 6.41
C ASP A 78 -3.88 0.39 6.24
N CYS A 79 -4.57 -0.49 5.50
CA CYS A 79 -4.22 -1.89 5.32
C CYS A 79 -4.26 -2.27 3.85
N HIS A 80 -3.38 -3.20 3.46
CA HIS A 80 -3.40 -3.79 2.13
C HIS A 80 -4.22 -5.08 2.18
N LEU A 81 -5.53 -4.98 1.93
CA LEU A 81 -6.45 -6.11 1.91
C LEU A 81 -6.94 -6.40 0.48
N THR A 82 -7.20 -7.67 0.20
CA THR A 82 -8.06 -8.09 -0.90
C THR A 82 -9.54 -8.06 -0.47
N VAL A 83 -10.47 -8.10 -1.42
CA VAL A 83 -11.91 -8.21 -1.14
C VAL A 83 -12.20 -9.47 -0.29
N GLU A 84 -11.61 -10.61 -0.64
CA GLU A 84 -11.78 -11.87 0.10
C GLU A 84 -11.29 -11.77 1.55
N GLU A 85 -10.17 -11.09 1.80
CA GLU A 85 -9.66 -10.86 3.16
C GLU A 85 -10.57 -9.88 3.92
N ALA A 86 -11.00 -8.80 3.27
CA ALA A 86 -11.92 -7.82 3.85
C ALA A 86 -13.24 -8.48 4.32
N GLU A 87 -13.81 -9.37 3.50
CA GLU A 87 -15.06 -10.09 3.79
C GLU A 87 -14.93 -11.01 5.02
N LYS A 88 -13.74 -11.57 5.25
CA LYS A 88 -13.46 -12.43 6.42
C LYS A 88 -13.37 -11.63 7.71
N PHE A 89 -12.93 -10.37 7.65
CA PHE A 89 -12.62 -9.59 8.84
C PHE A 89 -13.74 -8.65 9.27
N THR A 90 -14.49 -8.06 8.32
CA THR A 90 -15.46 -7.02 8.67
C THR A 90 -16.52 -6.77 7.60
N GLU A 91 -17.50 -5.94 7.95
CA GLU A 91 -18.60 -5.52 7.06
C GLU A 91 -18.19 -4.40 6.10
N ALA A 92 -18.86 -4.32 4.94
CA ALA A 92 -18.49 -3.40 3.87
C ALA A 92 -18.54 -1.91 4.25
N SER A 93 -19.42 -1.52 5.16
CA SER A 93 -19.54 -0.14 5.66
C SER A 93 -18.34 0.34 6.49
N ARG A 94 -17.40 -0.55 6.83
CA ARG A 94 -16.19 -0.23 7.59
C ARG A 94 -14.93 -0.18 6.74
N ILE A 95 -15.05 -0.33 5.42
CA ILE A 95 -13.91 -0.35 4.51
C ILE A 95 -14.13 0.62 3.35
N VAL A 96 -13.10 1.41 3.07
CA VAL A 96 -12.98 2.17 1.82
C VAL A 96 -11.74 1.69 1.08
N PHE A 97 -11.91 1.21 -0.15
CA PHE A 97 -10.77 0.89 -1.01
C PHE A 97 -10.32 2.14 -1.76
N LEU A 98 -9.08 2.57 -1.50
CA LEU A 98 -8.42 3.60 -2.29
C LEU A 98 -7.64 2.93 -3.42
N ILE A 99 -8.15 3.04 -4.65
CA ILE A 99 -7.60 2.34 -5.81
C ILE A 99 -7.04 3.31 -6.85
N LYS A 100 -6.20 2.79 -7.71
CA LYS A 100 -5.75 3.44 -8.94
C LYS A 100 -5.71 2.35 -10.01
N GLU A 101 -6.05 2.71 -11.25
CA GLU A 101 -5.71 1.87 -12.39
C GLU A 101 -4.22 1.45 -12.30
N PRO A 102 -3.90 0.15 -12.45
CA PRO A 102 -2.53 -0.35 -12.32
C PRO A 102 -1.70 -0.05 -13.59
N SER A 103 -1.58 1.23 -13.92
CA SER A 103 -0.83 1.80 -15.02
C SER A 103 0.18 2.82 -14.49
N ASN A 104 1.33 2.94 -15.17
CA ASN A 104 2.40 3.90 -14.87
C ASN A 104 2.86 3.89 -13.39
N LEU A 105 2.85 2.72 -12.76
CA LEU A 105 3.07 2.57 -11.32
C LEU A 105 4.48 2.96 -10.90
N VAL A 106 5.48 2.61 -11.70
CA VAL A 106 6.88 2.94 -11.43
C VAL A 106 7.10 4.45 -11.44
N ASP A 107 6.60 5.16 -12.45
CA ASP A 107 6.81 6.61 -12.57
C ASP A 107 6.09 7.36 -11.46
N ASP A 108 4.84 6.98 -11.15
CA ASP A 108 4.10 7.54 -10.02
C ASP A 108 4.83 7.33 -8.69
N TYR A 109 5.47 6.18 -8.50
CA TYR A 109 6.22 5.86 -7.30
C TYR A 109 7.53 6.66 -7.23
N CYS A 110 8.27 6.77 -8.34
CA CYS A 110 9.50 7.54 -8.46
C CYS A 110 9.29 9.06 -8.30
N ASN A 111 8.11 9.57 -8.67
CA ASN A 111 7.74 10.98 -8.50
C ASN A 111 7.49 11.38 -7.04
N ARG A 112 7.47 10.43 -6.10
CA ARG A 112 7.28 10.72 -4.68
C ARG A 112 8.61 11.10 -4.01
N PRO A 113 8.68 12.22 -3.26
CA PRO A 113 9.90 12.64 -2.56
C PRO A 113 10.42 11.61 -1.54
N ASP A 114 9.52 10.84 -0.91
CA ASP A 114 9.89 9.81 0.07
C ASP A 114 10.32 8.47 -0.55
N HIS A 115 10.37 8.38 -1.89
CA HIS A 115 10.67 7.14 -2.63
C HIS A 115 11.91 7.24 -3.54
N GLN A 116 12.74 8.26 -3.32
CA GLN A 116 13.94 8.47 -4.13
C GLN A 116 14.96 7.32 -4.04
N GLY A 117 14.97 6.54 -2.96
CA GLY A 117 15.80 5.34 -2.84
C GLY A 117 15.44 4.26 -3.87
N PHE A 118 14.15 4.01 -4.08
CA PHE A 118 13.69 3.09 -5.13
C PHE A 118 13.97 3.66 -6.53
N CYS A 119 13.73 4.96 -6.73
CA CYS A 119 14.01 5.65 -7.98
C CYS A 119 15.49 5.53 -8.37
N ALA A 120 16.40 5.78 -7.43
CA ALA A 120 17.83 5.60 -7.63
C ALA A 120 18.18 4.13 -7.96
N PHE A 121 17.57 3.18 -7.25
CA PHE A 121 17.81 1.75 -7.47
C PHE A 121 17.38 1.27 -8.85
N ILE A 122 16.18 1.61 -9.32
CA ILE A 122 15.73 1.20 -10.65
C ILE A 122 16.53 1.87 -11.77
N ASN A 123 16.94 3.12 -11.57
CA ASN A 123 17.81 3.84 -12.50
C ASN A 123 19.27 3.38 -12.46
N SER A 124 19.66 2.53 -11.49
CA SER A 124 20.98 1.88 -11.46
C SER A 124 21.07 0.64 -12.35
N ALA A 125 19.94 0.17 -12.91
CA ALA A 125 19.93 -0.97 -13.81
C ALA A 125 20.65 -0.66 -15.13
N SER A 126 21.33 -1.66 -15.69
CA SER A 126 22.07 -1.52 -16.96
C SER A 126 21.16 -1.16 -18.14
N ASP A 127 19.90 -1.61 -18.09
CA ASP A 127 18.84 -1.28 -19.05
C ASP A 127 17.62 -0.75 -18.26
N ILE A 128 17.58 0.57 -18.07
CA ILE A 128 16.58 1.26 -17.25
C ILE A 128 15.18 1.08 -17.83
N GLU A 129 15.02 1.24 -19.14
CA GLU A 129 13.72 1.15 -19.80
C GLU A 129 13.15 -0.26 -19.69
N ARG A 130 13.98 -1.29 -19.89
CA ARG A 130 13.57 -2.68 -19.67
C ARG A 130 13.23 -2.95 -18.20
N ALA A 131 14.00 -2.43 -17.26
CA ALA A 131 13.74 -2.62 -15.83
C ALA A 131 12.40 -1.99 -15.41
N LYS A 132 12.11 -0.76 -15.87
CA LYS A 132 10.82 -0.07 -15.65
C LYS A 132 9.68 -0.84 -16.29
N ALA A 133 9.82 -1.28 -17.54
CA ALA A 133 8.79 -2.04 -18.25
C ALA A 133 8.46 -3.35 -17.53
N LEU A 134 9.48 -4.10 -17.10
CA LEU A 134 9.31 -5.35 -16.36
C LEU A 134 8.63 -5.13 -15.00
N CYS A 135 9.08 -4.13 -14.25
CA CYS A 135 8.49 -3.78 -12.96
C CYS A 135 7.02 -3.39 -13.10
N ASN A 136 6.69 -2.52 -14.08
CA ASN A 136 5.31 -2.15 -14.39
C ASN A 136 4.46 -3.37 -14.78
N ALA A 137 4.96 -4.26 -15.64
CA ALA A 137 4.25 -5.46 -16.04
C ALA A 137 3.96 -6.40 -14.87
N ALA A 138 4.94 -6.59 -13.98
CA ALA A 138 4.76 -7.41 -12.78
C ALA A 138 3.76 -6.81 -11.79
N LEU A 139 3.87 -5.51 -11.51
CA LEU A 139 2.93 -4.81 -10.64
C LEU A 139 1.52 -4.78 -11.22
N LYS A 140 1.38 -4.62 -12.54
CA LYS A 140 0.08 -4.73 -13.21
C LYS A 140 -0.50 -6.13 -13.05
N SER A 141 0.27 -7.17 -13.38
CA SER A 141 -0.18 -8.56 -13.22
C SER A 141 -0.53 -8.94 -11.78
N LEU A 142 0.09 -8.32 -10.79
CA LEU A 142 -0.22 -8.53 -9.38
C LEU A 142 -1.54 -7.87 -8.95
N ASN A 143 -1.84 -6.70 -9.50
CA ASN A 143 -2.93 -5.85 -9.02
C ASN A 143 -4.16 -5.83 -9.93
N GLU A 144 -4.06 -6.23 -11.19
CA GLU A 144 -5.17 -6.14 -12.16
C GLU A 144 -6.41 -6.92 -11.71
N LYS A 145 -6.22 -8.15 -11.22
CA LYS A 145 -7.35 -8.93 -10.68
C LYS A 145 -7.96 -8.24 -9.45
N LYS A 146 -7.13 -7.86 -8.48
CA LYS A 146 -7.58 -7.19 -7.25
C LYS A 146 -8.34 -5.89 -7.54
N TYR A 147 -7.85 -5.12 -8.51
CA TYR A 147 -8.49 -3.89 -8.98
C TYR A 147 -9.89 -4.15 -9.56
N LYS A 148 -10.03 -5.18 -10.42
CA LYS A 148 -11.34 -5.60 -10.96
C LYS A 148 -12.26 -6.11 -9.85
N ASP A 149 -11.75 -7.01 -9.00
CA ASP A 149 -12.50 -7.56 -7.87
C ASP A 149 -13.07 -6.44 -6.97
N ILE A 150 -12.27 -5.41 -6.66
CA ILE A 150 -12.75 -4.25 -5.87
C ILE A 150 -13.86 -3.50 -6.61
N LYS A 151 -13.68 -3.20 -7.90
CA LYS A 151 -14.66 -2.47 -8.70
C LYS A 151 -16.00 -3.21 -8.84
N ASP A 152 -15.93 -4.54 -8.92
CA ASP A 152 -17.09 -5.42 -9.07
C ASP A 152 -17.72 -5.80 -7.70
N SER A 153 -17.16 -5.33 -6.58
CA SER A 153 -17.62 -5.66 -5.22
C SER A 153 -18.68 -4.69 -4.68
N ILE A 154 -19.25 -5.04 -3.53
CA ILE A 154 -20.18 -4.20 -2.77
C ILE A 154 -19.48 -3.08 -1.97
N TYR A 155 -18.15 -3.11 -1.90
CA TYR A 155 -17.39 -2.16 -1.08
C TYR A 155 -17.38 -0.78 -1.71
N TYR A 156 -17.35 0.24 -0.86
CA TYR A 156 -17.11 1.60 -1.33
C TYR A 156 -15.65 1.74 -1.75
N TRP A 157 -15.43 2.29 -2.93
CA TRP A 157 -14.10 2.53 -3.47
C TRP A 157 -13.98 3.93 -4.05
N ILE A 158 -12.77 4.48 -3.99
CA ILE A 158 -12.42 5.76 -4.60
C ILE A 158 -11.25 5.50 -5.54
N GLU A 159 -11.45 5.79 -6.82
CA GLU A 159 -10.39 5.71 -7.81
C GLU A 159 -9.65 7.04 -7.95
N ARG A 160 -8.33 7.00 -7.77
CA ARG A 160 -7.46 8.14 -7.96
C ARG A 160 -7.26 8.43 -9.45
N THR A 161 -7.50 9.68 -9.81
CA THR A 161 -7.20 10.25 -11.13
C THR A 161 -6.15 11.36 -11.00
N PRO A 162 -5.58 11.87 -12.10
CA PRO A 162 -4.68 13.03 -12.07
C PRO A 162 -5.31 14.31 -11.49
N LYS A 163 -6.65 14.40 -11.45
CA LYS A 163 -7.39 15.54 -10.91
C LYS A 163 -7.75 15.38 -9.43
N SER A 164 -7.59 14.18 -8.88
CA SER A 164 -7.96 13.88 -7.49
C SER A 164 -7.06 14.66 -6.52
N THR A 165 -7.68 15.32 -5.55
CA THR A 165 -6.97 16.01 -4.47
C THR A 165 -7.05 15.22 -3.16
N VAL A 166 -6.14 15.53 -2.22
CA VAL A 166 -6.16 14.92 -0.88
C VAL A 166 -7.42 15.32 -0.13
N ASP A 167 -7.80 16.59 -0.19
CA ASP A 167 -8.95 17.12 0.56
C ASP A 167 -10.27 16.50 0.07
N GLU A 168 -10.46 16.40 -1.25
CA GLU A 168 -11.66 15.76 -1.83
C GLU A 168 -11.72 14.27 -1.47
N THR A 169 -10.58 13.57 -1.50
CA THR A 169 -10.53 12.14 -1.15
C THR A 169 -10.83 11.96 0.34
N LEU A 170 -10.28 12.80 1.20
CA LEU A 170 -10.53 12.77 2.64
C LEU A 170 -12.00 13.00 2.96
N GLU A 171 -12.63 14.01 2.35
CA GLU A 171 -14.05 14.30 2.56
C GLU A 171 -14.95 13.11 2.18
N LYS A 172 -14.66 12.45 1.05
CA LYS A 172 -15.38 11.25 0.62
C LYS A 172 -15.24 10.09 1.61
N VAL A 173 -14.05 9.90 2.18
CA VAL A 173 -13.79 8.88 3.20
C VAL A 173 -14.50 9.20 4.51
N GLU A 174 -14.41 10.44 4.99
CA GLU A 174 -15.07 10.90 6.21
C GLU A 174 -16.59 10.75 6.11
N ARG A 175 -17.17 11.07 4.95
CA ARG A 175 -18.60 10.90 4.70
C ARG A 175 -19.01 9.43 4.73
N HIS A 176 -18.21 8.55 4.13
CA HIS A 176 -18.49 7.11 4.16
C HIS A 176 -18.51 6.55 5.59
N PHE A 177 -17.58 6.97 6.44
CA PHE A 177 -17.54 6.56 7.84
C PHE A 177 -18.49 7.34 8.77
N GLY A 178 -19.26 8.30 8.25
CA GLY A 178 -20.18 9.11 9.05
C GLY A 178 -19.48 10.09 10.01
N PHE A 179 -18.25 10.50 9.71
CA PHE A 179 -17.49 11.47 10.52
C PHE A 179 -17.81 12.93 10.21
N VAL A 180 -18.44 13.20 9.08
CA VAL A 180 -18.94 14.55 8.76
C VAL A 180 -20.15 14.84 9.66
N LYS A 181 -19.98 15.73 10.63
CA LYS A 181 -21.11 16.26 11.40
C LYS A 181 -21.98 17.10 10.48
N ASN A 182 -23.28 16.84 10.45
CA ASN A 182 -24.23 17.85 9.99
C ASN A 182 -24.03 19.07 10.90
N ILE A 183 -23.55 20.16 10.33
CA ILE A 183 -23.57 21.45 10.99
C ILE A 183 -25.06 21.85 11.01
N SER A 184 -25.76 21.47 12.08
CA SER A 184 -27.09 22.00 12.42
C SER A 184 -26.94 23.34 13.11
#